data_AF-A0A9D9MZ11-F1
#
_entry.id   AF-A0A9D9MZ11-F1
#
_cell.length_a   1.000
_cell.length_b   1.000
_cell.length_c   1.000
_cell.angle_alpha   90.00
_cell.angle_beta   90.00
_cell.angle_gamma   90.00
#
_symmetry.space_group_name_H-M   'P 1'
#
loop_
_entity.id
_entity.type
_entity.pdbx_description
1 polymer ?
#
loop_
_entity_poly.entity_id
_entity_poly.type
_entity_poly.pdbx_seq_one_letter_code
_entity_poly.pdbx_strand_id
1 'polypeptide(L)' 'MNLSVQIEKLSEAGYISVRKEIVGKKPRTTCSLTGKGRKALDEYVKTLKEYLHL' A
#
# COMPACT_ATOMS: atom_id res chain seq x y z
N MET A 1 -10.69 12.41 2.45
CA MET A 1 -9.79 11.23 2.56
C MET A 1 -8.42 11.71 3.02
N ASN A 2 -7.91 11.20 4.15
CA ASN A 2 -6.58 11.54 4.64
C ASN A 2 -5.60 10.42 4.22
N LEU A 3 -4.75 10.70 3.23
CA LEU A 3 -3.77 9.75 2.70
C LEU A 3 -2.85 9.21 3.79
N SER A 4 -2.47 10.06 4.75
CA SER A 4 -1.60 9.66 5.87
C SER A 4 -2.22 8.57 6.73
N VAL A 5 -3.53 8.70 7.04
CA VAL A 5 -4.27 7.69 7.82
C VAL A 5 -4.40 6.38 7.06
N GLN A 6 -4.58 6.43 5.74
CA GLN A 6 -4.66 5.22 4.91
C GLN A 6 -3.31 4.50 4.83
N ILE A 7 -2.22 5.25 4.67
CA ILE A 7 -0.85 4.71 4.68
C ILE A 7 -0.55 4.03 6.01
N GLU A 8 -0.93 4.66 7.13
CA GLU A 8 -0.73 4.10 8.47
C GLU A 8 -1.47 2.77 8.64
N LYS A 9 -2.77 2.73 8.32
CA LYS A 9 -3.56 1.49 8.36
C LYS A 9 -3.01 0.37 7.49
N LEU A 10 -2.58 0.70 6.26
CA LEU A 10 -1.99 -0.28 5.34
C LEU A 10 -0.63 -0.79 5.85
N SER A 11 0.14 0.08 6.50
CA SER A 11 1.42 -0.28 7.13
C SER A 11 1.20 -1.18 8.35
N GLU A 12 0.25 -0.84 9.22
CA GLU A 12 -0.13 -1.64 10.40
C GLU A 12 -0.66 -3.03 10.00
N ALA A 13 -1.46 -3.09 8.92
CA ALA A 13 -1.91 -4.35 8.34
C ALA A 13 -0.78 -5.14 7.67
N GLY A 14 0.40 -4.55 7.50
CA GLY A 14 1.58 -5.16 6.88
C GLY A 14 1.50 -5.27 5.36
N TYR A 15 0.61 -4.53 4.70
CA TYR A 15 0.47 -4.53 3.24
C TYR A 15 1.49 -3.64 2.55
N ILE A 16 1.94 -2.57 3.21
CA ILE A 16 2.99 -1.70 2.69
C ILE A 16 4.13 -1.55 3.70
N SER A 17 5.32 -1.29 3.19
CA SER A 17 6.44 -0.75 3.93
C SER A 17 6.50 0.76 3.72
N VAL A 18 6.83 1.50 4.78
CA VAL A 18 6.94 2.96 4.76
C VAL A 18 8.35 3.33 5.22
N ARG A 19 9.08 4.06 4.38
CA ARG A 19 10.39 4.62 4.69
C ARG A 19 10.32 6.13 4.67
N LYS A 20 10.71 6.77 5.77
CA LYS A 20 10.85 8.23 5.86
C LYS A 20 12.33 8.57 5.84
N GLU A 21 12.70 9.52 5.01
CA GLU A 21 14.08 9.99 4.86
C GLU A 21 14.09 11.50 4.61
N ILE A 22 15.20 12.18 4.88
CA ILE A 22 15.39 13.58 4.52
C ILE A 22 16.36 13.61 3.35
N VAL A 23 15.87 14.04 2.18
CA VAL A 23 16.70 14.19 0.98
C VAL A 23 17.02 15.67 0.81
N GLY A 24 18.28 16.04 1.04
CA GLY A 24 18.71 17.43 1.13
C GLY A 24 18.10 18.12 2.34
N LYS A 25 17.11 18.99 2.13
CA LYS A 25 16.39 19.73 3.19
C LYS A 25 14.89 19.42 3.25
N LYS A 26 14.43 18.36 2.55
CA LYS A 26 13.00 18.02 2.46
C LYS A 26 12.73 16.61 2.98
N PRO A 27 11.69 16.40 3.81
CA PRO A 27 11.24 15.06 4.18
C PRO A 27 10.62 14.38 2.97
N ARG A 28 11.01 13.13 2.72
CA ARG A 28 10.46 12.24 1.70
C ARG A 28 9.93 10.98 2.38
N THR A 29 8.71 10.60 2.03
CA THR A 29 8.10 9.33 2.45
C THR A 29 7.97 8.44 1.22
N THR A 30 8.61 7.29 1.26
CA THR A 30 8.53 6.26 0.22
C THR A 30 7.68 5.12 0.74
N CYS A 31 6.67 4.71 -0.03
CA CYS A 31 5.81 3.57 0.30
C CYS A 31 5.99 2.48 -0.76
N SER A 32 5.99 1.21 -0.36
CA SER A 32 6.12 0.08 -1.29
C SER A 32 5.37 -1.14 -0.79
N LEU A 33 4.76 -1.91 -1.70
CA LEU A 33 4.05 -3.14 -1.35
C LEU A 33 5.00 -4.16 -0.71
N THR A 34 4.53 -4.81 0.36
CA THR A 34 5.18 -6.01 0.90
C THR A 34 4.75 -7.25 0.10
N GLY A 35 5.38 -8.40 0.36
CA GLY A 35 4.90 -9.67 -0.19
C GLY A 35 3.46 -10.00 0.22
N LYS A 36 3.04 -9.62 1.44
CA LYS A 36 1.66 -9.76 1.91
C LYS A 36 0.71 -8.83 1.14
N GLY A 37 1.10 -7.56 0.97
CA GLY A 37 0.31 -6.59 0.22
C GLY A 37 0.16 -6.95 -1.25
N ARG A 38 1.22 -7.49 -1.88
CA ARG A 38 1.16 -8.01 -3.25
C ARG A 38 0.09 -9.09 -3.38
N LYS A 39 0.13 -10.12 -2.52
CA LYS A 39 -0.85 -11.21 -2.53
C LYS A 39 -2.28 -10.72 -2.30
N ALA A 40 -2.48 -9.86 -1.32
CA ALA A 40 -3.80 -9.29 -1.02
C ALA A 40 -4.36 -8.47 -2.20
N LEU A 41 -3.50 -7.73 -2.90
CA LEU A 41 -3.89 -7.02 -4.12
C LEU A 41 -4.25 -7.97 -5.25
N ASP A 42 -3.45 -9.02 -5.46
CA ASP A 42 -3.71 -10.01 -6.51
C ASP A 42 -5.05 -10.73 -6.26
N GLU A 43 -5.34 -11.11 -5.01
CA GLU A 43 -6.64 -11.67 -4.60
C GLU A 43 -7.79 -10.69 -4.83
N TYR A 44 -7.61 -9.42 -4.43
CA TYR A 44 -8.62 -8.38 -4.64
C TYR A 44 -8.93 -8.18 -6.14
N VAL A 45 -7.90 -8.12 -6.98
CA VAL A 45 -8.06 -7.99 -8.44
C VAL A 45 -8.75 -9.22 -9.03
N LYS A 46 -8.39 -10.42 -8.57
CA LYS A 46 -9.03 -11.66 -9.00
C LYS A 46 -10.53 -11.64 -8.68
N THR A 47 -10.89 -11.33 -7.44
CA THR A 47 -12.28 -11.21 -7.00
C THR A 47 -13.03 -10.15 -7.81
N LEU A 48 -12.41 -9.00 -8.09
CA LEU A 48 -13.03 -7.95 -8.89
C LEU A 48 -13.30 -8.41 -10.33
N LYS A 49 -12.39 -9.18 -10.93
CA LYS A 49 -12.60 -9.77 -12.26
C LYS A 49 -13.75 -10.77 -12.26
N GLU A 50 -13.83 -11.63 -11.25
CA GLU A 50 -14.94 -12.57 -11.06
C GLU A 50 -16.29 -11.82 -11.00
N TYR A 51 -16.37 -10.72 -10.24
CA TYR A 51 -17.60 -9.90 -10.17
C TYR A 51 -17.96 -9.22 -11.49
N LEU A 52 -16.97 -8.85 -12.29
CA LEU A 52 -17.17 -8.16 -13.57
C LEU A 52 -17.29 -9.14 -14.75
N HIS A 53 -17.23 -10.46 -14.50
CA HIS A 53 -17.16 -11.51 -15.51
C HIS A 53 -16.03 -11.26 -16.55
N LEU A 54 -14.87 -10.79 -16.09
CA LEU A 54 -13.68 -10.49 -16.88
C LEU A 54 -12.60 -11.58 -16.78
#